data_AF-A0A662D859-F1
#
_entry.id   AF-A0A662D859-F1
#
_cell.length_a   1.000
_cell.length_b   1.000
_cell.length_c   1.000
_cell.angle_alpha   90.00
_cell.angle_beta   90.00
_cell.angle_gamma   90.00
#
_symmetry.space_group_name_H-M   'P 1'
#
loop_
_entity.id
_entity.type
_entity.pdbx_description
1 polymer ?
#
loop_
_entity_poly.entity_id
_entity_poly.type
_entity_poly.pdbx_seq_one_letter_code
_entity_poly.pdbx_strand_id
1 'polypeptide(L)' 'TAMQDGLEVTHDVFESSSSIVFDQAENRMHTIKALMVETIL' A
#
# COMPACT_ATOMS: atom_id res chain seq x y z
N THR A 1 -9.12 0.20 26.80
CA THR A 1 -8.58 0.93 25.64
C THR A 1 -9.43 0.58 24.43
N ALA A 2 -10.33 1.49 24.04
CA ALA A 2 -11.33 1.28 22.99
C ALA A 2 -10.69 1.56 21.61
N MET A 3 -9.90 0.61 21.11
CA MET A 3 -9.27 0.66 19.78
C MET A 3 -9.71 -0.55 18.96
N GLN A 4 -11.03 -0.78 18.84
CA GLN A 4 -11.54 -2.04 18.30
C GLN A 4 -11.65 -2.05 16.76
N ASP A 5 -11.75 -0.88 16.09
CA ASP A 5 -12.07 -0.83 14.65
C ASP A 5 -11.13 0.04 13.80
N GLY A 6 -9.97 0.45 14.32
CA GLY A 6 -8.96 1.25 13.60
C GLY A 6 -8.58 2.57 14.26
N LEU A 7 -7.49 3.19 13.80
CA LEU A 7 -6.95 4.45 14.34
C LEU A 7 -6.86 5.54 13.27
N GLU A 8 -6.04 5.34 12.24
CA GLU A 8 -5.88 6.24 11.10
C GLU A 8 -6.84 5.92 9.95
N VAL A 9 -7.26 4.66 9.86
CA VAL A 9 -8.26 4.16 8.92
C VAL A 9 -9.09 3.10 9.62
N THR A 10 -10.37 3.00 9.29
CA THR A 10 -11.23 1.97 9.86
C THR A 10 -10.98 0.61 9.19
N HIS A 11 -11.20 -0.48 9.92
CA HIS A 11 -11.05 -1.83 9.40
C HIS A 11 -11.95 -2.07 8.18
N ASP A 12 -13.20 -1.61 8.24
CA ASP A 12 -14.15 -1.72 7.12
C ASP A 12 -13.64 -1.07 5.84
N VAL A 13 -12.97 0.09 5.94
CA VAL A 13 -12.41 0.77 4.78
C VAL A 13 -11.16 0.03 4.29
N PHE A 14 -10.30 -0.41 5.21
CA PHE A 14 -9.06 -1.12 4.87
C PHE A 14 -9.31 -2.42 4.09
N GLU A 15 -10.36 -3.17 4.44
CA GLU A 15 -10.75 -4.43 3.78
C GLU A 15 -11.77 -4.23 2.63
N SER A 16 -12.26 -3.01 2.42
CA SER A 16 -13.23 -2.72 1.35
C SER A 16 -12.60 -2.83 -0.05
N SER A 17 -13.45 -2.96 -1.07
CA SER A 17 -13.05 -2.88 -2.48
C SER A 17 -12.48 -1.53 -2.92
N SER A 18 -12.62 -0.49 -2.09
CA SER A 18 -12.01 0.82 -2.34
C SER A 18 -10.54 0.86 -1.90
N SER A 19 -10.08 -0.12 -1.12
CA SER A 19 -8.71 -0.23 -0.64
C SER A 19 -7.81 -0.86 -1.70
N ILE A 20 -6.86 -0.07 -2.20
CA ILE A 20 -5.85 -0.51 -3.19
C ILE A 20 -4.46 -0.65 -2.57
N VAL A 21 -4.38 -0.77 -1.25
CA VAL A 21 -3.12 -0.73 -0.49
C VAL A 21 -2.18 -1.89 -0.85
N PHE A 22 -2.72 -3.05 -1.23
CA PHE A 22 -1.92 -4.20 -1.66
C PHE A 22 -1.33 -4.00 -3.05
N ASP A 23 -2.08 -3.47 -4.01
CA ASP A 23 -1.56 -3.09 -5.34
C ASP A 23 -0.51 -1.98 -5.20
N GLN A 24 -0.76 -0.99 -4.34
CA GLN A 24 0.21 0.06 -4.04
C GLN A 24 1.50 -0.52 -3.44
N ALA A 25 1.39 -1.51 -2.54
CA ALA A 25 2.53 -2.18 -1.94
C ALA A 25 3.34 -2.99 -2.97
N GLU A 26 2.68 -3.73 -3.86
CA GLU A 26 3.34 -4.45 -4.95
C GLU A 26 4.09 -3.48 -5.88
N ASN A 27 3.45 -2.36 -6.25
CA ASN A 27 4.01 -1.34 -7.12
C ASN A 27 5.28 -0.67 -6.57
N ARG A 28 5.59 -0.82 -5.26
CA ARG A 28 6.89 -0.39 -4.71
C ARG A 28 8.04 -1.13 -5.36
N MET A 29 7.91 -2.44 -5.60
CA MET A 29 9.00 -3.22 -6.22
C MET A 29 9.18 -2.82 -7.68
N HIS A 30 8.09 -2.67 -8.43
CA HIS A 30 8.14 -2.30 -9.84
C HIS A 30 8.73 -0.91 -10.06
N THR A 31 8.35 0.07 -9.23
CA THR A 31 8.91 1.43 -9.32
C THR A 31 10.38 1.49 -8.91
N ILE A 32 10.80 0.76 -7.88
CA ILE A 32 12.22 0.62 -7.53
C ILE A 32 13.00 -0.01 -8.68
N LYS A 33 12.47 -1.07 -9.30
CA LYS A 33 13.10 -1.70 -10.47
C LYS A 33 13.26 -0.71 -11.62
N ALA A 34 12.22 0.07 -11.93
CA ALA A 34 12.30 1.08 -12.97
C ALA A 34 13.40 2.11 -12.67
N LEU A 35 13.46 2.62 -11.43
CA LEU A 35 14.53 3.55 -11.03
C LEU A 35 15.93 2.92 -11.15
N MET A 36 16.09 1.66 -10.76
CA MET A 36 17.39 0.97 -10.90
C MET A 36 17.80 0.81 -12.36
N VAL A 37 16.86 0.45 -13.24
CA VAL A 37 17.11 0.36 -14.69
C VAL A 37 17.52 1.72 -15.25
N GLU A 38 16.79 2.79 -14.95
CA GLU A 38 17.07 4.13 -15.50
C GLU A 38 18.37 4.77 -14.96
N THR A 39 18.87 4.33 -13.80
CA THR A 39 20.02 4.95 -13.13
C THR A 39 21.31 4.13 -13.22
N ILE A 40 21.21 2.80 -13.34
CA ILE A 40 22.37 1.89 -13.23
C ILE A 40 22.65 1.15 -14.55
N LEU A 41 21.65 0.97 -15.43
CA LEU A 41 21.81 0.32 -16.74
C LEU A 41 21.88 1.37 -17.86
#